data_AF-A0A452XNT7-F1
#
_entry.id   AF-A0A452XNT7-F1
#
_cell.length_a   1.000
_cell.length_b   1.000
_cell.length_c   1.000
_cell.angle_alpha   90.00
_cell.angle_beta   90.00
_cell.angle_gamma   90.00
#
_symmetry.space_group_name_H-M   'P 1'
#
loop_
_entity.id
_entity.type
_entity.pdbx_description
1 polymer ?
#
loop_
_entity_poly.entity_id
_entity_poly.type
_entity_poly.pdbx_seq_one_letter_code
_entity_poly.pdbx_strand_id
1 'polypeptide(L)' 'SSEELHCCTDHHSWGNGLKNIGCRLPEQNGECNAWCQSGCRGGDCKMRDGLHFCHCYC' A
#
# COMPACT_ATOMS: atom_id res chain seq x y z
N SER A 1 -9.27 -18.84 1.87
CA SER A 1 -9.15 -17.47 2.39
C SER A 1 -7.90 -16.86 1.83
N SER A 2 -8.01 -16.04 0.78
CA SER A 2 -6.86 -15.45 0.08
C SER A 2 -6.81 -13.92 0.20
N GLU A 3 -7.69 -13.34 1.02
CA GLU A 3 -7.86 -11.89 1.21
C GLU A 3 -7.08 -11.33 2.43
N GLU A 4 -6.20 -12.14 3.04
CA GLU A 4 -5.34 -11.70 4.16
C GLU A 4 -3.87 -11.54 3.75
N LEU A 5 -3.50 -11.86 2.50
CA LEU A 5 -2.09 -11.86 2.05
C LEU A 5 -1.50 -10.45 1.83
N HIS A 6 -2.32 -9.39 1.91
CA HIS A 6 -1.89 -8.01 1.61
C HIS A 6 -1.72 -7.13 2.86
N CYS A 7 -2.02 -7.62 4.06
CA CYS A 7 -1.78 -6.88 5.31
C CYS A 7 -0.40 -7.20 5.91
N CYS A 8 0.15 -6.30 6.72
CA CYS A 8 1.49 -6.37 7.31
C CYS A 8 2.64 -6.53 6.31
N THR A 9 2.51 -5.96 5.11
CA THR A 9 3.55 -6.09 4.07
C THR A 9 3.71 -4.82 3.24
N ASP A 10 4.90 -4.68 2.66
CA ASP A 10 5.26 -3.58 1.77
C ASP A 10 4.92 -3.94 0.32
N HIS A 11 4.10 -3.10 -0.32
CA HIS A 11 3.69 -3.28 -1.71
C HIS A 11 4.35 -2.23 -2.59
N HIS A 12 5.25 -2.66 -3.47
CA HIS A 12 5.83 -1.78 -4.47
C HIS A 12 4.83 -1.47 -5.59
N SER A 13 3.90 -2.37 -5.87
CA SER A 13 2.82 -2.16 -6.82
C SER A 13 1.50 -2.46 -6.13
N TRP A 14 0.57 -1.51 -6.16
CA TRP A 14 -0.67 -1.58 -5.38
C TRP A 14 -1.84 -0.83 -6.05
N GLY A 15 -3.02 -0.91 -5.42
CA GLY A 15 -4.27 -0.34 -5.94
C GLY A 15 -5.03 -1.31 -6.86
N ASN A 16 -6.23 -0.91 -7.30
CA ASN A 16 -7.02 -1.71 -8.22
C ASN A 16 -6.33 -1.80 -9.60
N GLY A 17 -5.91 -3.02 -9.96
CA GLY A 17 -5.24 -3.30 -11.23
C GLY A 17 -3.74 -2.95 -11.27
N LEU A 18 -3.06 -2.85 -10.12
CA LEU A 18 -1.61 -2.53 -10.03
C LEU A 18 -1.23 -1.20 -10.71
N LYS A 19 -2.15 -0.24 -10.68
CA LYS A 19 -2.00 1.04 -11.40
C LYS A 19 -0.93 1.95 -10.79
N ASN A 20 -0.63 1.76 -9.50
CA ASN A 20 0.33 2.57 -8.76
C ASN A 20 1.62 1.77 -8.52
N ILE A 21 2.75 2.31 -9.02
CA ILE A 21 4.10 1.82 -8.73
C ILE A 21 4.75 2.79 -7.74
N GLY A 22 5.00 2.28 -6.54
CA GLY A 22 5.48 3.01 -5.38
C GLY A 22 4.46 3.98 -4.83
N CYS A 23 4.93 4.86 -3.95
CA CYS A 23 4.12 5.93 -3.38
C CYS A 23 4.98 7.19 -3.19
N ARG A 24 5.27 7.84 -4.32
CA ARG A 24 6.16 9.01 -4.41
C ARG A 24 5.40 10.33 -4.28
N LEU A 25 4.15 10.35 -4.71
CA LEU A 25 3.32 11.55 -4.66
C LEU A 25 2.56 11.61 -3.34
N PRO A 26 2.40 12.79 -2.71
CA PRO A 26 1.68 12.92 -1.44
C PRO A 26 0.23 12.43 -1.52
N GLU A 27 -0.43 12.65 -2.65
CA GLU A 27 -1.79 12.16 -2.95
C GLU A 27 -1.92 10.63 -2.93
N GLN A 28 -0.83 9.92 -3.26
CA GLN A 28 -0.81 8.46 -3.23
C GLN A 28 -0.84 7.89 -1.80
N ASN A 29 -0.54 8.69 -0.76
CA ASN A 29 -0.66 8.23 0.63
C ASN A 29 -2.12 7.98 1.03
N GLY A 30 -3.01 8.88 0.62
CA GLY A 30 -4.45 8.72 0.84
C GLY A 30 -5.01 7.53 0.09
N GLU A 31 -4.58 7.35 -1.16
CA GLU A 31 -4.97 6.21 -1.98
C GLU A 31 -4.43 4.88 -1.42
N CYS A 32 -3.18 4.84 -0.94
CA CYS A 32 -2.57 3.68 -0.30
C CYS A 32 -3.37 3.28 0.95
N ASN A 33 -3.69 4.25 1.79
CA ASN A 33 -4.52 4.01 2.96
C ASN A 33 -5.89 3.45 2.57
N ALA A 34 -6.59 4.06 1.62
CA ALA A 34 -7.90 3.63 1.18
C ALA A 34 -7.88 2.21 0.59
N TRP A 35 -6.83 1.87 -0.19
CA TRP A 35 -6.63 0.54 -0.74
C TRP A 35 -6.42 -0.50 0.36
N CYS A 36 -5.55 -0.23 1.33
CA CYS A 36 -5.32 -1.12 2.46
C CYS A 36 -6.56 -1.24 3.37
N GLN A 37 -7.34 -0.18 3.57
CA GLN A 37 -8.54 -0.19 4.43
C GLN A 37 -9.64 -1.13 3.93
N SER A 38 -9.57 -1.61 2.69
CA SER A 38 -10.53 -2.59 2.16
C SER A 38 -10.42 -3.97 2.84
N GLY A 39 -9.29 -4.29 3.48
CA GLY A 39 -9.08 -5.59 4.15
C GLY A 39 -8.11 -5.55 5.32
N CYS A 40 -7.47 -4.41 5.57
CA CYS A 40 -6.45 -4.20 6.59
C CYS A 40 -6.81 -2.97 7.45
N ARG A 41 -6.04 -2.69 8.50
CA ARG A 41 -6.28 -1.55 9.41
C ARG A 41 -6.09 -0.19 8.73
N GLY A 42 -5.32 -0.18 7.64
CA GLY A 42 -5.01 0.98 6.83
C GLY A 42 -3.61 0.86 6.25
N GLY A 43 -3.14 1.93 5.62
CA GLY A 43 -1.84 1.92 4.95
C GLY A 43 -1.18 3.26 4.95
N ASP A 44 0.14 3.26 4.82
CA ASP A 44 0.94 4.46 4.72
C ASP A 44 2.14 4.24 3.82
N CYS A 45 2.58 5.31 3.18
CA CYS A 45 3.67 5.27 2.23
C CYS A 45 5.00 5.35 2.93
N LYS A 46 5.83 4.32 2.73
CA LYS A 46 7.14 4.18 3.35
C LYS A 46 8.22 4.19 2.30
N MET A 47 9.36 4.75 2.66
CA MET A 47 10.59 4.65 1.88
C MET A 47 11.50 3.61 2.53
N ARG A 48 11.95 2.62 1.76
CA ARG A 48 12.95 1.63 2.18
C ARG A 48 13.99 1.47 1.06
N ASP A 49 15.26 1.57 1.40
CA ASP A 49 16.38 1.46 0.44
C ASP A 49 16.23 2.36 -0.81
N GLY A 50 15.65 3.56 -0.64
CA GLY A 50 15.42 4.52 -1.71
C GLY A 50 14.22 4.21 -2.63
N LEU A 51 13.49 3.13 -2.36
CA LEU A 51 12.24 2.77 -3.04
C LEU A 51 11.04 3.13 -2.17
N HIS A 52 9.94 3.51 -2.82
CA HIS A 52 8.70 3.84 -2.14
C HIS A 52 7.76 2.65 -2.21
N PHE A 53 7.09 2.36 -1.10
CA PHE A 53 6.15 1.26 -0.97
C PHE A 53 4.89 1.74 -0.26
N CYS A 54 3.76 1.13 -0.57
CA CYS A 54 2.57 1.22 0.26
C CYS A 54 2.63 0.10 1.30
N HIS A 55 2.76 0.44 2.59
CA HIS A 55 2.73 -0.54 3.66
C HIS A 55 1.31 -0.65 4.21
N CYS A 56 0.68 -1.81 4.08
CA CYS A 56 -0.60 -2.07 4.73
C CYS A 56 -0.36 -2.63 6.14
N TYR A 57 -1.04 -2.07 7.14
CA TYR A 57 -0.95 -2.53 8.53
C TYR A 57 -2.01 -3.59 8.85
N CYS A 58 -1.63 -4.59 9.65
CA CYS A 58 -2.59 -5.27 10.52
C CYS A 58 -2.96 -4.34 11.70
#